data_AF-A0A2U1B9L8-F1
#
_entry.id   AF-A0A2U1B9L8-F1
#
_cell.length_a   1.000
_cell.length_b   1.000
_cell.length_c   1.000
_cell.angle_alpha   90.00
_cell.angle_beta   90.00
_cell.angle_gamma   90.00
#
_symmetry.space_group_name_H-M   'P 1'
#
loop_
_entity.id
_entity.type
_entity.pdbx_description
1 polymer ?
#
loop_
_entity_poly.entity_id
_entity_poly.type
_entity_poly.pdbx_seq_one_letter_code
_entity_poly.pdbx_strand_id
1 'polypeptide(L)'
;MKKELTAAEIEKRFAEINAAKPEELSPADAASLAKAEAMDDGTAVSLAELKQALEEYSGKLVLRIPRSLHKALKDAAEIEGVSLNQYMIYKLSR
;
A
#
# COMPACT_ATOMS: atom_id res chain seq x y z
N MET A 1 -9.40 11.27 -23.82
CA MET A 1 -7.96 11.19 -24.18
C MET A 1 -7.17 11.81 -23.03
N LYS A 2 -6.33 11.05 -22.34
CA LYS A 2 -5.42 11.61 -21.33
C LYS A 2 -4.36 12.39 -22.10
N LYS A 3 -4.20 13.69 -21.82
CA LYS A 3 -3.14 14.50 -22.42
C LYS A 3 -1.82 14.02 -21.81
N GLU A 4 -1.01 13.32 -22.59
CA GLU A 4 0.31 12.88 -22.15
C GLU A 4 1.20 14.13 -22.03
N LEU A 5 1.66 14.41 -20.81
CA LEU A 5 2.58 15.50 -20.54
C LEU A 5 3.98 15.08 -20.98
N THR A 6 4.65 15.99 -21.67
CA THR A 6 6.07 15.83 -22.01
C THR A 6 6.94 15.96 -20.76
N ALA A 7 8.13 15.38 -20.77
CA ALA A 7 9.09 15.46 -19.65
C ALA A 7 9.40 16.92 -19.27
N ALA A 8 9.54 17.81 -20.26
CA ALA A 8 9.80 19.23 -20.04
C ALA A 8 8.63 19.96 -19.35
N GLU A 9 7.38 19.59 -19.66
CA GLU A 9 6.20 20.15 -18.98
C GLU A 9 6.09 19.67 -17.53
N ILE A 10 6.52 18.44 -17.26
CA ILE A 10 6.56 17.87 -15.91
C ILE A 10 7.63 18.59 -15.07
N GLU A 11 8.84 18.76 -15.59
CA GLU A 11 9.91 19.49 -14.90
C GLU A 11 9.52 20.93 -14.60
N LYS A 12 8.88 21.60 -15.56
CA LYS A 12 8.39 22.97 -15.36
C LYS A 12 7.38 23.06 -14.21
N ARG A 13 6.43 22.11 -14.14
CA ARG A 13 5.45 22.05 -13.03
C ARG A 13 6.12 21.79 -11.69
N PHE A 14 7.10 20.90 -11.62
CA PHE A 14 7.85 20.66 -10.39
C PHE A 14 8.62 21.91 -9.94
N ALA A 15 9.23 22.65 -10.87
CA ALA A 15 9.92 23.89 -10.57
C ALA A 15 8.96 24.96 -10.02
N GLU A 16 7.77 25.09 -10.60
CA GLU A 16 6.72 26.00 -10.13
C GLU A 16 6.21 25.63 -8.74
N ILE A 17 5.96 24.34 -8.48
CA ILE A 17 5.50 23.84 -7.17
C ILE A 17 6.58 24.07 -6.10
N ASN A 18 7.83 23.73 -6.38
CA ASN A 18 8.92 23.84 -5.41
C ASN A 18 9.31 25.30 -5.11
N ALA A 19 9.04 26.23 -6.04
CA ALA A 19 9.26 27.66 -5.85
C ALA A 19 8.12 28.35 -5.08
N ALA A 20 6.97 27.71 -4.92
CA ALA A 20 5.86 28.25 -4.14
C ALA A 20 6.21 28.31 -2.64
N LYS A 21 5.78 29.37 -1.96
CA LYS A 21 5.95 29.47 -0.49
C LYS A 21 5.11 28.35 0.17
N PRO A 22 5.68 27.60 1.13
CA PRO A 22 4.90 26.63 1.89
C PRO A 22 3.68 27.27 2.54
N GLU A 23 2.53 26.62 2.43
CA GLU A 23 1.30 27.05 3.11
C GLU A 23 1.45 26.87 4.62
N GLU A 24 0.86 27.80 5.38
CA GLU A 24 0.78 27.71 6.83
C GLU A 24 -0.50 26.95 7.22
N LEU A 25 -0.42 26.13 8.26
CA LEU A 25 -1.52 25.29 8.71
C LEU A 25 -2.74 26.18 9.05
N SER A 26 -3.85 25.99 8.33
CA SER A 26 -5.09 26.71 8.61
C SER A 26 -5.66 26.28 9.97
N PRO A 27 -6.40 27.15 10.68
CA PRO A 27 -7.16 26.75 11.87
C PRO A 27 -8.10 25.56 11.63
N ALA A 28 -8.64 25.43 10.40
CA ALA A 28 -9.48 24.31 10.01
C ALA A 28 -8.70 22.99 9.90
N ASP A 29 -7.46 23.05 9.40
CA ASP A 29 -6.57 21.89 9.29
C ASP A 29 -6.12 21.44 10.69
N ALA A 30 -5.75 22.40 11.54
CA ALA A 30 -5.40 22.14 12.94
C ALA A 30 -6.56 21.45 13.70
N ALA A 31 -7.80 21.92 13.51
CA ALA A 31 -8.98 21.29 14.09
C ALA A 31 -9.23 19.88 13.55
N SER A 32 -8.88 19.61 12.29
CA SER A 32 -9.00 18.30 11.67
C SER A 32 -7.97 17.32 12.22
N LEU A 33 -6.73 17.77 12.41
CA LEU A 33 -5.66 17.00 13.04
C LEU A 33 -6.00 16.66 14.50
N ALA A 34 -6.46 17.63 15.28
CA ALA A 34 -6.84 17.40 16.68
C ALA A 34 -7.98 16.38 16.83
N LYS A 35 -8.94 16.36 15.88
CA LYS A 35 -9.99 15.33 15.84
C LYS A 35 -9.44 13.94 15.53
N ALA A 36 -8.47 13.85 14.60
CA ALA A 36 -7.83 12.58 14.28
C ALA A 36 -7.04 12.04 15.48
N GLU A 37 -6.30 12.91 16.19
CA GLU A 37 -5.57 12.56 17.42
C GLU A 37 -6.53 12.08 18.52
N ALA A 38 -7.68 12.71 18.69
CA ALA A 38 -8.68 12.29 19.67
C ALA A 38 -9.36 10.93 19.34
N MET A 39 -9.27 10.48 18.09
CA MET A 39 -9.76 9.17 17.64
C MET A 39 -8.70 8.06 17.73
N ASP A 40 -7.45 8.40 18.04
CA ASP A 40 -6.39 7.42 18.19
C ASP A 40 -6.67 6.52 19.40
N ASP A 41 -6.86 5.23 19.14
CA ASP A 41 -7.11 4.20 20.14
C ASP A 41 -5.81 3.69 20.79
N GLY A 42 -4.67 4.31 20.48
CA GLY A 42 -3.35 3.94 20.96
C GLY A 42 -2.73 2.77 20.21
N THR A 43 -3.35 2.32 19.11
CA THR A 43 -2.78 1.30 18.23
C THR A 43 -1.99 1.90 17.06
N ALA A 44 -2.06 3.21 16.87
CA ALA A 44 -1.27 3.89 15.84
C ALA A 44 0.23 3.74 16.10
N VAL A 45 0.95 3.29 15.08
CA VAL A 45 2.42 3.24 15.05
C VAL A 45 2.92 4.13 13.93
N SER A 46 4.11 4.68 14.10
CA SER A 46 4.73 5.45 13.01
C SER A 46 5.02 4.55 11.81
N LEU A 47 5.05 5.15 10.61
CA LEU A 47 5.42 4.44 9.40
C LEU A 47 6.85 3.84 9.49
N ALA A 48 7.74 4.49 10.22
CA ALA A 48 9.10 4.00 10.45
C ALA A 48 9.10 2.73 11.33
N GLU A 49 8.37 2.76 12.45
CA GLU A 49 8.24 1.61 13.35
C GLU A 49 7.58 0.41 12.65
N LEU A 50 6.52 0.64 11.87
CA LEU A 50 5.88 -0.41 11.08
C LEU A 50 6.86 -1.02 10.07
N LYS A 51 7.61 -0.19 9.34
CA LYS A 51 8.60 -0.67 8.36
C LYS A 51 9.68 -1.50 9.04
N GLN A 52 10.24 -1.01 10.14
CA GLN A 52 11.25 -1.72 10.91
C GLN A 52 10.73 -3.05 11.46
N ALA A 53 9.49 -3.09 11.97
CA ALA A 53 8.86 -4.33 12.42
C ALA A 53 8.66 -5.34 11.27
N LEU A 54 8.47 -4.87 10.04
CA LEU A 54 8.28 -5.74 8.87
C LEU A 54 9.59 -6.17 8.19
N GLU A 55 10.72 -5.49 8.43
CA GLU A 55 12.01 -5.75 7.76
C GLU A 55 12.51 -7.19 7.94
N GLU A 56 12.19 -7.83 9.06
CA GLU A 56 12.58 -9.22 9.33
C GLU A 56 11.76 -10.26 8.53
N TYR A 57 10.62 -9.87 7.96
CA TYR A 57 9.69 -10.76 7.29
C TYR A 57 9.82 -10.69 5.78
N SER A 58 10.34 -11.75 5.17
CA SER A 58 10.54 -11.82 3.70
C SER A 58 9.25 -11.92 2.86
N GLY A 59 8.10 -12.18 3.48
CA GLY A 59 6.84 -12.49 2.78
C GLY A 59 6.85 -13.80 1.99
N LYS A 60 7.96 -14.56 1.97
CA LYS A 60 8.10 -15.82 1.25
C LYS A 60 7.67 -17.00 2.12
N LEU A 61 6.72 -17.78 1.62
CA LEU A 61 6.26 -18.99 2.27
C LEU A 61 6.76 -20.24 1.51
N VAL A 62 7.68 -21.00 2.10
CA VAL A 62 8.17 -22.27 1.53
C VAL A 62 7.61 -23.44 2.33
N LEU A 63 6.63 -24.15 1.78
CA LEU A 63 5.95 -25.27 2.43
C LEU A 63 5.91 -26.50 1.55
N ARG A 64 5.84 -27.68 2.19
CA ARG A 64 5.47 -28.93 1.54
C ARG A 64 4.01 -29.23 1.85
N ILE A 65 3.21 -29.46 0.82
CA ILE A 65 1.79 -29.80 0.95
C ILE A 65 1.46 -31.06 0.15
N PRO A 66 0.38 -31.78 0.49
CA PRO A 66 -0.08 -32.93 -0.28
C PRO A 66 -0.31 -32.56 -1.75
N ARG A 67 0.04 -33.47 -2.68
CA ARG A 67 -0.13 -33.24 -4.13
C ARG A 67 -1.58 -32.98 -4.52
N SER A 68 -2.53 -33.63 -3.85
CA SER A 68 -3.97 -33.42 -4.03
C SER A 68 -4.38 -31.98 -3.70
N LEU A 69 -3.90 -31.45 -2.57
CA LEU A 69 -4.16 -30.07 -2.17
C LEU A 69 -3.53 -29.08 -3.13
N HIS A 70 -2.27 -29.28 -3.52
CA HIS A 70 -1.61 -28.43 -4.52
C HIS A 70 -2.39 -28.40 -5.84
N LYS A 71 -2.84 -29.56 -6.32
CA LYS A 71 -3.66 -29.66 -7.53
C LYS A 71 -4.96 -28.86 -7.40
N ALA A 72 -5.70 -29.06 -6.30
CA ALA A 72 -6.97 -28.37 -6.08
C ALA A 72 -6.80 -26.83 -6.04
N LEU A 73 -5.75 -26.33 -5.39
CA LEU A 73 -5.45 -24.91 -5.35
C LEU A 73 -5.06 -24.36 -6.73
N LYS A 74 -4.26 -25.12 -7.50
CA LYS A 74 -3.84 -24.72 -8.85
C LYS A 74 -5.02 -24.67 -9.82
N ASP A 75 -5.86 -25.70 -9.84
CA ASP A 75 -7.04 -25.77 -10.71
C ASP A 75 -7.99 -24.60 -10.40
N ALA A 76 -8.21 -24.27 -9.13
CA ALA A 76 -9.05 -23.16 -8.73
C ALA A 76 -8.46 -21.78 -9.11
N ALA A 77 -7.15 -21.59 -8.96
CA ALA A 77 -6.48 -20.37 -9.38
C ALA A 77 -6.57 -20.16 -10.90
N GLU A 78 -6.45 -21.25 -11.69
CA GLU A 78 -6.61 -21.23 -13.15
C GLU A 78 -8.04 -20.84 -13.57
N ILE A 79 -9.07 -21.38 -12.88
CA ILE A 79 -10.48 -21.01 -13.11
C ILE A 79 -10.71 -19.52 -12.85
N GLU A 80 -10.11 -18.97 -11.78
CA GLU A 80 -10.22 -17.55 -11.43
C GLU A 80 -9.29 -16.66 -12.28
N GLY A 81 -8.42 -17.23 -13.11
CA GLY A 81 -7.49 -16.48 -13.97
C GLY A 81 -6.40 -15.74 -13.19
N VAL A 82 -6.04 -16.21 -11.99
CA VAL A 82 -5.04 -15.58 -11.11
C VAL A 82 -3.87 -16.52 -10.84
N SER A 83 -2.75 -15.96 -10.37
CA SER A 83 -1.63 -16.81 -9.94
C SER A 83 -2.00 -17.65 -8.71
N LEU A 84 -1.40 -18.83 -8.59
CA LEU A 84 -1.57 -19.68 -7.39
C LEU A 84 -1.22 -18.92 -6.10
N ASN A 85 -0.18 -18.07 -6.12
CA ASN A 85 0.20 -17.27 -4.95
C ASN A 85 -0.90 -16.27 -4.58
N GLN A 86 -1.45 -15.57 -5.56
CA GLN A 86 -2.56 -14.62 -5.34
C GLN A 86 -3.79 -15.32 -4.77
N TYR A 87 -4.13 -16.49 -5.34
CA TYR A 87 -5.24 -17.30 -4.87
C TYR A 87 -5.04 -17.76 -3.42
N MET A 88 -3.85 -18.26 -3.08
CA MET A 88 -3.52 -18.65 -1.70
C MET A 88 -3.60 -17.47 -0.73
N ILE A 89 -3.04 -16.31 -1.08
CA ILE A 89 -3.11 -15.09 -0.26
C ILE A 89 -4.57 -14.72 -0.01
N TYR A 90 -5.40 -14.68 -1.05
CA TYR A 90 -6.83 -14.37 -0.91
C TYR A 90 -7.56 -15.33 0.03
N LYS A 91 -7.25 -16.64 -0.03
CA LYS A 91 -7.84 -17.64 0.86
C LYS A 91 -7.33 -17.53 2.31
N LEU A 92 -6.13 -17.01 2.52
CA LEU A 92 -5.53 -16.84 3.86
C LEU A 92 -5.86 -15.49 4.49
N SER A 93 -6.17 -14.47 3.69
CA SER A 93 -6.49 -13.12 4.14
C SER A 93 -7.94 -12.92 4.56
N ARG A 94 -8.72 -14.01 4.69
CA ARG A 94 -10.15 -13.98 4.95
C ARG A 94 -10.47 -14.66 6.27
#